data_AF-A0A7X7IR96-F1
#
_entry.id   AF-A0A7X7IR96-F1
#
_cell.length_a   1.000
_cell.length_b   1.000
_cell.length_c   1.000
_cell.angle_alpha   90.00
_cell.angle_beta   90.00
_cell.angle_gamma   90.00
#
_symmetry.space_group_name_H-M   'P 1'
#
loop_
_entity.id
_entity.type
_entity.pdbx_description
1 polymer ?
#
loop_
_entity_poly.entity_id
_entity_poly.type
_entity_poly.pdbx_seq_one_letter_code
_entity_poly.pdbx_strand_id
1 'polypeptide(L)' 'VWDHTIGLNWYLNPYTRVMFNYVHSTLEDDLGDGSLSIFQMRTQIDF' A
#
# COMPACT_ATOMS: atom_id res chain seq x y z
N VAL A 1 -0.75 -11.42 14.11
CA VAL A 1 -0.71 -10.25 13.20
C VAL A 1 -0.75 -10.75 11.78
N TRP A 2 -1.71 -10.27 10.99
CA TRP A 2 -1.86 -10.61 9.58
C TRP A 2 -1.76 -9.33 8.74
N ASP A 3 -0.96 -9.37 7.68
CA ASP A 3 -0.71 -8.21 6.82
C ASP A 3 -1.10 -8.53 5.37
N HIS A 4 -2.11 -7.82 4.86
CA HIS A 4 -2.53 -7.88 3.46
C HIS A 4 -2.08 -6.61 2.74
N THR A 5 -1.20 -6.77 1.75
CA THR A 5 -0.75 -5.66 0.91
C THR A 5 -1.17 -5.88 -0.53
N ILE A 6 -1.86 -4.88 -1.09
CA ILE A 6 -2.26 -4.84 -2.50
C ILE A 6 -1.57 -3.66 -3.16
N GLY A 7 -0.75 -3.94 -4.17
CA GLY A 7 -0.03 -2.93 -4.94
C GLY A 7 -0.51 -2.89 -6.39
N LEU A 8 -0.77 -1.70 -6.92
CA LEU A 8 -1.02 -1.45 -8.33
C LEU A 8 0.05 -0.51 -8.88
N ASN A 9 0.77 -0.97 -9.90
CA ASN A 9 1.75 -0.18 -10.62
C ASN A 9 1.21 0.16 -12.00
N TRP A 10 0.89 1.44 -12.19
CA TRP A 10 0.46 1.99 -13.47
C TRP A 10 1.65 2.62 -14.18
N TYR A 11 2.02 2.04 -15.31
CA TYR A 11 3.05 2.58 -16.19
C TYR A 11 2.37 3.39 -17.30
N LEU A 12 2.42 4.72 -17.18
CA LEU A 12 1.85 5.63 -18.19
C LEU A 12 2.79 5.75 -19.38
N ASN A 13 4.08 5.90 -19.09
CA ASN A 13 5.16 6.00 -20.05
C ASN A 13 6.42 5.35 -19.45
N PRO A 14 7.45 5.00 -20.23
CA PRO A 14 8.73 4.50 -19.70
C PRO A 14 9.35 5.41 -18.64
N TYR A 15 9.07 6.72 -18.77
CA TYR A 15 9.56 7.78 -17.90
C TYR A 15 8.62 8.13 -16.75
N THR A 16 7.37 7.65 -16.76
CA THR A 16 6.37 8.02 -15.74
C THR A 16 5.60 6.81 -15.25
N ARG A 17 5.72 6.52 -13.96
CA ARG A 17 4.96 5.48 -13.28
C ARG A 17 4.24 6.02 -12.05
N VAL A 18 3.01 5.56 -11.86
CA VAL A 18 2.18 5.84 -10.68
C VAL A 18 1.98 4.52 -9.93
N MET A 19 2.25 4.53 -8.64
CA MET A 19 2.20 3.36 -7.77
C MET A 19 1.18 3.62 -6.67
N PHE A 20 0.21 2.71 -6.54
CA PHE A 20 -0.77 2.70 -5.47
C PHE A 20 -0.52 1.48 -4.60
N ASN A 21 -0.47 1.67 -3.28
CA ASN A 21 -0.30 0.59 -2.32
C ASN A 21 -1.36 0.72 -1.24
N TYR A 22 -2.12 -0.33 -1.02
CA TYR A 22 -3.06 -0.48 0.07
C TYR A 22 -2.55 -1.55 1.02
N VAL A 23 -2.30 -1.18 2.26
CA VAL A 23 -1.83 -2.07 3.31
C VAL A 23 -2.92 -2.16 4.37
N HIS A 24 -3.39 -3.37 4.62
CA HIS A 24 -4.32 -3.68 5.69
C HIS A 24 -3.62 -4.63 6.67
N SER A 25 -3.34 -4.12 7.87
CA SER A 25 -2.73 -4.87 8.95
C SER A 25 -3.76 -5.10 10.05
N THR A 26 -3.88 -6.33 10.50
CA THR A 26 -4.75 -6.71 11.62
C THR A 26 -3.86 -7.24 12.74
N LEU A 27 -3.88 -6.54 13.86
CA LEU A 27 -3.28 -6.95 15.11
C LEU A 27 -4.36 -7.59 15.97
N GLU A 28 -4.12 -8.83 16.36
CA GLU A 28 -4.99 -9.59 17.26
C GLU A 28 -4.11 -9.89 18.47
N ASP A 29 -4.44 -9.28 19.61
CA ASP A 29 -3.68 -9.35 20.85
C ASP A 29 -4.65 -9.61 22.02
N ASP A 30 -4.16 -10.23 23.09
CA ASP A 30 -4.97 -10.68 24.23
C ASP A 30 -5.66 -9.51 24.97
N LEU A 31 -5.21 -8.28 24.71
CA LEU A 31 -5.71 -7.02 25.27
C LEU A 31 -6.64 -6.25 24.32
N GLY A 32 -6.84 -6.72 23.09
CA GLY A 32 -7.80 -6.15 22.14
C GLY A 32 -7.35 -6.19 20.68
N ASP A 33 -8.34 -6.21 19.79
CA ASP A 33 -8.14 -6.26 18.35
C ASP A 33 -7.95 -4.85 17.76
N GLY A 34 -6.94 -4.69 16.92
CA GLY A 34 -6.63 -3.45 16.23
C GLY A 34 -6.48 -3.66 14.72
N SER A 35 -7.28 -2.95 13.92
CA SER A 35 -7.14 -2.96 12.46
C SER A 35 -6.58 -1.62 11.96
N LEU A 36 -5.51 -1.66 11.16
CA LEU A 36 -4.87 -0.51 10.55
C LEU A 36 -4.95 -0.62 9.02
N SER A 37 -5.58 0.37 8.39
CA SER A 37 -5.63 0.49 6.92
C SER A 37 -4.84 1.71 6.46
N ILE A 38 -3.85 1.50 5.61
CA ILE A 38 -3.00 2.56 5.05
C ILE A 38 -3.16 2.54 3.53
N PHE A 39 -3.48 3.70 2.96
CA PHE A 39 -3.47 3.91 1.52
C PHE A 39 -2.34 4.87 1.14
N GLN A 40 -1.43 4.42 0.29
CA GLN A 40 -0.27 5.17 -0.17
C GLN A 40 -0.29 5.32 -1.69
N MET A 41 -0.11 6.54 -2.18
CA MET A 41 0.13 6.82 -3.60
C MET A 41 1.53 7.40 -3.78
N ARG A 42 2.20 7.01 -4.87
CA ARG A 42 3.51 7.54 -5.25
C ARG A 42 3.58 7.73 -6.76
N THR A 43 3.97 8.93 -7.17
CA THR A 43 4.28 9.23 -8.58
C THR A 43 5.79 9.31 -8.73
N GLN A 44 6.32 8.66 -9.76
CA GLN A 44 7.72 8.77 -10.15
C GLN A 44 7.80 9.22 -11.60
N ILE A 45 8.59 10.27 -11.82
CA ILE A 45 8.89 10.85 -13.13
C ILE A 45 10.42 10.82 -13.25
N ASP A 46 10.91 10.25 -14.33
CA ASP A 46 12.32 10.12 -14.69
C ASP A 46 12.61 11.04 -15.89
N PHE A 47 13.76 11.72 -15.90
CA PHE A 47 14.08 12.82 -16.84
C PHE A 47 15.46 12.68 -17.47
#